data_AF-A0A075I4U2-F1
#
_entry.id   AF-A0A075I4U2-F1
#
_cell.length_a   1.000
_cell.length_b   1.000
_cell.length_c   1.000
_cell.angle_alpha   90.00
_cell.angle_beta   90.00
_cell.angle_gamma   90.00
#
_symmetry.space_group_name_H-M   'P 1'
#
loop_
_entity.id
_entity.type
_entity.pdbx_description
1 polymer ?
#
loop_
_entity_poly.entity_id
_entity_poly.type
_entity_poly.pdbx_seq_one_letter_code
_entity_poly.pdbx_strand_id
1 'polypeptide(L)' 'MFLTPRELDKLHIFMAAELARKRKQRGLKLNHPESVALIADHILEGARDGKSVSELMSSGKNVLKKMMFYQVF' A
#
# COMPACT_ATOMS: atom_id res chain seq x y z
N MET A 1 19.38 13.72 6.55
CA MET A 1 18.39 14.13 5.52
C MET A 1 17.51 15.21 6.13
N PHE A 2 17.11 16.22 5.36
CA PHE A 2 16.10 17.21 5.75
C PHE A 2 14.82 16.88 5.01
N LEU A 3 14.00 16.01 5.60
CA LEU A 3 12.75 15.58 4.99
C LEU A 3 11.66 16.60 5.25
N THR A 4 10.94 16.94 4.20
CA THR A 4 9.68 17.68 4.33
C THR A 4 8.64 16.81 5.04
N PRO A 5 7.62 17.40 5.70
CA PRO A 5 6.53 16.63 6.31
C PRO A 5 5.90 15.62 5.35
N ARG A 6 5.76 15.99 4.07
CA ARG A 6 5.20 15.12 3.03
C ARG A 6 6.09 13.93 2.70
N GLU A 7 7.41 14.07 2.79
CA GLU A 7 8.34 12.95 2.59
C GLU A 7 8.32 12.01 3.79
N LEU A 8 8.20 12.55 5.00
CA LEU A 8 7.98 11.74 6.20
C LEU A 8 6.68 10.93 6.13
N ASP A 9 5.58 11.53 5.67
CA ASP A 9 4.30 10.83 5.49
C ASP A 9 4.43 9.64 4.52
N LYS A 10 5.19 9.80 3.43
CA LYS A 10 5.46 8.69 2.49
C LYS A 10 6.25 7.56 3.15
N LEU A 11 7.22 7.89 4.01
CA LEU A 11 7.95 6.87 4.79
C LEU A 11 7.03 6.16 5.79
N HIS A 12 6.08 6.87 6.40
CA HIS A 12 5.08 6.24 7.27
C HIS A 12 4.16 5.28 6.50
N ILE A 13 3.76 5.63 5.28
CA ILE A 13 3.01 4.73 4.40
C ILE A 13 3.81 3.46 4.12
N PHE A 14 5.08 3.60 3.72
CA PHE A 14 5.97 2.47 3.46
C PHE A 14 6.08 1.56 4.69
N MET A 15 6.29 2.13 5.88
CA MET A 15 6.42 1.35 7.11
C MET A 15 5.12 0.60 7.46
N ALA A 16 3.96 1.23 7.27
CA ALA A 16 2.66 0.59 7.48
C ALA A 16 2.42 -0.55 6.47
N ALA A 17 2.82 -0.35 5.21
CA ALA A 17 2.72 -1.35 4.15
C ALA A 17 3.64 -2.56 4.43
N GLU A 18 4.87 -2.33 4.89
CA GLU A 18 5.80 -3.39 5.30
C GLU A 18 5.24 -4.22 6.45
N LEU A 19 4.64 -3.58 7.46
CA LEU A 19 3.96 -4.26 8.55
C LEU A 19 2.79 -5.12 8.03
N ALA A 20 1.98 -4.58 7.12
CA ALA A 20 0.88 -5.30 6.48
C ALA A 20 1.38 -6.50 5.66
N ARG A 21 2.46 -6.37 4.88
CA ARG A 21 3.09 -7.48 4.14
C ARG A 21 3.49 -8.61 5.09
N LYS A 22 4.16 -8.29 6.19
CA LYS A 22 4.57 -9.27 7.22
C LYS A 22 3.38 -9.97 7.86
N ARG A 23 2.29 -9.24 8.16
CA ARG A 23 1.05 -9.84 8.70
C ARG A 23 0.39 -10.78 7.69
N LYS A 24 0.28 -10.35 6.43
CA LYS A 24 -0.26 -11.16 5.32
C LYS A 24 0.57 -12.41 5.06
N GLN A 25 1.90 -12.34 5.12
CA GLN A 25 2.78 -13.51 4.97
C GLN A 25 2.55 -14.57 6.05
N ARG A 26 2.12 -14.17 7.25
CA ARG A 26 1.69 -15.08 8.32
C ARG A 26 0.26 -15.61 8.15
N GLY A 27 -0.41 -15.32 7.03
CA GLY A 27 -1.76 -15.77 6.74
C GLY A 27 -2.86 -14.94 7.41
N LEU A 28 -2.53 -13.81 8.02
CA LEU A 28 -3.55 -12.93 8.61
C LEU A 28 -4.30 -12.17 7.51
N LYS A 29 -5.63 -12.07 7.66
CA LYS A 29 -6.43 -11.15 6.87
C LYS A 29 -6.09 -9.72 7.27
N LEU A 30 -6.00 -8.85 6.28
CA LEU A 30 -5.69 -7.45 6.50
C LEU A 30 -6.92 -6.69 7.00
N ASN A 31 -6.70 -5.72 7.87
CA ASN A 31 -7.70 -4.72 8.21
C ASN A 31 -7.72 -3.58 7.18
N HIS A 32 -8.62 -2.61 7.38
CA HIS A 32 -8.76 -1.47 6.49
C HIS A 32 -7.47 -0.63 6.32
N PRO A 33 -6.82 -0.11 7.39
CA PRO A 33 -5.62 0.71 7.23
C PRO A 33 -4.43 -0.07 6.63
N GLU A 34 -4.29 -1.37 6.93
CA GLU A 34 -3.28 -2.21 6.29
C GLU A 34 -3.51 -2.37 4.78
N SER A 35 -4.77 -2.53 4.39
CA SER A 35 -5.16 -2.66 2.99
C SER A 35 -4.87 -1.36 2.22
N VAL A 36 -5.23 -0.21 2.82
CA VAL A 36 -4.95 1.11 2.25
C VAL A 36 -3.45 1.34 2.14
N ALA A 37 -2.66 1.01 3.17
CA ALA A 37 -1.21 1.17 3.16
C ALA A 37 -0.55 0.40 2.02
N LEU A 38 -0.94 -0.87 1.79
CA LEU A 38 -0.40 -1.66 0.67
C LEU A 38 -0.72 -1.07 -0.71
N ILE A 39 -1.94 -0.57 -0.91
CA ILE A 39 -2.33 0.05 -2.17
C ILE A 39 -1.56 1.36 -2.38
N ALA A 40 -1.46 2.19 -1.34
CA ALA A 40 -0.74 3.45 -1.39
C ALA A 40 0.75 3.23 -1.69
N ASP A 41 1.37 2.26 -1.03
CA ASP A 41 2.77 1.88 -1.27
C ASP A 41 2.99 1.39 -2.72
N HIS A 42 2.08 0.57 -3.26
CA HIS A 42 2.13 0.16 -4.67
C HIS A 42 2.10 1.35 -5.64
N ILE A 43 1.28 2.35 -5.35
CA ILE A 43 1.20 3.58 -6.18
C ILE A 43 2.49 4.40 -6.04
N LEU A 44 3.03 4.56 -4.82
CA LEU A 44 4.25 5.32 -4.58
C LEU A 44 5.46 4.69 -5.26
N GLU A 45 5.64 3.38 -5.11
CA GLU A 45 6.72 2.64 -5.76
C GLU A 45 6.54 2.62 -7.28
N GLY A 46 5.31 2.42 -7.77
CA GLY A 46 5.05 2.45 -9.20
C GLY A 46 5.27 3.84 -9.83
N ALA A 47 4.97 4.92 -9.11
CA ALA A 47 5.33 6.27 -9.53
C ALA A 47 6.85 6.46 -9.51
N ARG A 48 7.56 5.87 -8.54
CA ARG A 48 9.03 5.88 -8.48
C ARG A 48 9.67 5.12 -9.65
N ASP A 49 9.03 4.06 -10.12
CA ASP A 49 9.40 3.30 -11.32
C ASP A 49 9.13 4.06 -12.64
N GLY A 50 8.43 5.20 -12.59
CA GLY A 50 8.08 6.00 -13.77
C GLY A 50 6.80 5.55 -14.49
N LYS A 51 5.93 4.77 -13.84
CA LYS A 51 4.65 4.34 -14.42
C LYS A 51 3.68 5.52 -14.55
N SER A 52 2.85 5.48 -15.58
CA SER A 52 1.80 6.46 -15.80
C SER A 52 0.67 6.34 -14.78
N VAL A 53 -0.06 7.44 -14.57
CA VAL A 53 -1.24 7.45 -13.69
C VAL A 53 -2.27 6.40 -14.11
N SER A 54 -2.51 6.23 -15.42
CA SER A 54 -3.44 5.23 -15.95
C SER A 54 -3.03 3.79 -15.64
N GLU A 55 -1.74 3.49 -15.71
CA GLU A 55 -1.21 2.16 -15.35
C GLU A 55 -1.35 1.90 -13.86
N LEU A 56 -1.09 2.91 -13.02
CA LEU A 56 -1.24 2.80 -11.56
C LEU A 56 -2.70 2.65 -11.14
N MET A 57 -3.63 3.35 -11.79
CA MET A 57 -5.07 3.18 -11.56
C MET A 57 -5.55 1.78 -11.93
N SER A 58 -5.00 1.21 -12.99
CA SER A 58 -5.36 -0.13 -13.48
C SER A 58 -4.73 -1.21 -12.59
N SER A 59 -3.43 -1.11 -12.31
CA SER A 59 -2.69 -2.08 -11.50
C SER A 59 -3.06 -2.03 -10.01
N GLY A 60 -3.41 -0.86 -9.47
CA GLY A 60 -3.84 -0.69 -8.08
C GLY A 60 -5.06 -1.54 -7.70
N LYS A 61 -5.97 -1.78 -8.65
CA LYS A 61 -7.15 -2.65 -8.47
C LYS A 61 -6.78 -4.12 -8.23
N ASN A 62 -5.60 -4.53 -8.67
CA ASN A 62 -5.14 -5.92 -8.61
C ASN A 62 -4.22 -6.20 -7.39
N VAL A 63 -3.91 -5.19 -6.58
CA VAL A 63 -3.01 -5.32 -5.42
C VAL A 63 -3.59 -6.22 -4.34
N LEU A 64 -4.91 -6.16 -4.12
CA LEU A 64 -5.62 -6.95 -3.11
C LEU A 64 -6.81 -7.69 -3.73
N LYS A 65 -6.96 -8.97 -3.38
CA LYS A 65 -8.17 -9.75 -3.70
C LYS A 65 -9.13 -9.73 -2.52
N LYS A 66 -10.44 -9.83 -2.79
CA LYS A 66 -11.53 -9.75 -1.79
C LYS A 66 -11.36 -10.67 -0.58
N MET A 67 -10.70 -11.81 -0.74
CA MET A 67 -10.46 -12.80 0.33
C MET A 67 -9.39 -12.34 1.36
N MET A 68 -8.66 -11.27 1.07
CA MET A 68 -7.46 -10.85 1.79
C MET A 68 -7.72 -9.79 2.86
N PHE A 69 -8.97 -9.34 3.03
CA PHE A 69 -9.35 -8.36 4.06
C PHE A 69 -10.67 -8.71 4.73
N TYR A 70 -10.88 -8.19 5.94
CA TYR A 70 -12.16 -8.29 6.64
C TYR A 70 -13.20 -7.42 5.93
N GLN A 71 -14.31 -8.04 5.52
CA GLN A 71 -15.47 -7.33 4.99
C GLN A 71 -16.20 -6.68 6.18
N VAL A 72 -15.84 -5.43 6.47
CA VAL A 72 -16.60 -4.58 7.39
C VAL A 72 -16.87 -3.28 6.65
N PHE A 73 -17.80 -3.34 5.70
CA PHE A 73 -18.74 -2.32 5.25
C PHE A 73 -19.78 -3.00 4.36
#